data_AF-A0A6M1YNN4-F1
#
_entry.id   AF-A0A6M1YNN4-F1
#
_cell.length_a   1.000
_cell.length_b   1.000
_cell.length_c   1.000
_cell.angle_alpha   90.00
_cell.angle_beta   90.00
_cell.angle_gamma   90.00
#
_symmetry.space_group_name_H-M   'P 1'
#
loop_
_entity.id
_entity.type
_entity.pdbx_description
1 polymer ?
#
loop_
_entity_poly.entity_id
_entity_poly.type
_entity_poly.pdbx_seq_one_letter_code
_entity_poly.pdbx_strand_id
1 'polypeptide(L)'
;MKWLVLILTLCLTSCHFPSKMTMEGSGGRNAYNVEVQKTNAEEMLLNLVRLRYYDSPFFLEVSSVTSQFTMRNLAVASIQLPGFDKTNPMSLGGETQWTNQPTIQYSPLQGKEFANQLMQPLDINTIQQVIYSGWGIDRVFALTVQNFQEFPNVPREGLEPEELIRHQKFHQLIKLMTELQIKGDLQIGIGQNKTENVDKPNLQFAFPSGNKVSEQMAELLSSEKSVNGKYVLNVVVGFDDKGNIGLLPRSLLSCMHYLSKGIVVPQKDIDDKKVSFSAAAEDKKEDIERIFKDLIVVCSSVKKPKDAYVAIKYRDFWFYINDDDIHSKKTFMLLLELYNLQSGRGPGKGPILTLPLGVG
;
A
#
# COMPACT_ATOMS: atom_id res chain seq x y z
N MET A 1 -38.23 30.90 48.55
CA MET A 1 -37.99 31.28 47.14
C MET A 1 -36.53 31.23 46.68
N LYS A 2 -35.51 31.39 47.55
CA LYS A 2 -34.08 31.37 47.13
C LYS A 2 -33.50 29.97 46.83
N TRP A 3 -34.01 28.91 47.46
CA TRP A 3 -33.55 27.53 47.23
C TRP A 3 -34.07 26.88 45.94
N LEU A 4 -35.24 27.31 45.46
CA LEU A 4 -35.86 26.79 44.24
C LEU A 4 -35.13 27.27 42.97
N VAL A 5 -34.50 28.45 43.04
CA VAL A 5 -33.68 29.01 41.94
C VAL A 5 -32.32 28.30 41.81
N LEU A 6 -31.77 27.78 42.92
CA LEU A 6 -30.50 27.05 42.92
C LEU A 6 -30.64 25.64 42.31
N ILE A 7 -31.78 24.99 42.54
CA ILE A 7 -32.07 23.65 41.99
C ILE A 7 -32.41 23.74 40.50
N LEU A 8 -33.12 24.77 40.07
CA LEU A 8 -33.43 25.00 38.66
C LEU A 8 -32.19 25.38 37.83
N THR A 9 -31.18 26.02 38.45
CA THR A 9 -29.90 26.33 37.79
C THR A 9 -28.96 25.13 37.68
N LEU A 10 -29.02 24.15 38.59
CA LEU A 10 -28.28 22.88 38.45
C LEU A 10 -28.87 21.94 37.39
N CYS A 11 -30.18 22.04 37.10
CA CYS A 11 -30.81 21.24 36.05
C CYS A 11 -30.60 21.80 34.62
N LEU A 12 -30.09 23.02 34.48
CA LEU A 12 -29.84 23.67 33.19
C LEU A 12 -28.40 23.53 32.68
N THR A 13 -27.49 22.92 33.45
CA THR A 13 -26.23 22.41 32.89
C THR A 13 -26.50 21.11 32.16
N SER A 14 -27.14 21.29 31.01
CA SER A 14 -27.04 20.49 29.80
C SER A 14 -26.19 19.21 29.92
N CYS A 15 -26.80 18.06 29.59
CA CYS A 15 -26.09 16.94 28.96
C CYS A 15 -25.48 17.40 27.63
N HIS A 16 -24.51 18.31 27.67
CA HIS A 16 -23.69 18.66 26.53
C HIS A 16 -22.53 17.68 26.59
N PHE A 17 -22.73 16.52 25.95
CA PHE A 17 -21.63 15.61 25.71
C PHE A 17 -20.57 16.36 24.91
N PRO A 18 -19.32 16.43 25.36
CA PRO A 18 -18.26 16.97 24.54
C PRO A 18 -18.08 16.00 23.36
N SER A 19 -18.56 16.39 22.19
CA SER A 19 -18.29 15.72 20.90
C SER A 19 -16.80 15.49 20.67
N LYS A 20 -15.93 16.24 21.35
CA LYS A 20 -14.49 15.99 21.43
C LYS A 20 -14.12 14.63 22.03
N MET A 21 -14.80 14.14 23.07
CA MET A 21 -14.44 12.85 23.69
C MET A 21 -14.80 11.65 22.80
N THR A 22 -15.84 11.75 21.96
CA THR A 22 -16.16 10.71 20.96
C THR A 22 -15.28 10.78 19.71
N MET A 23 -14.62 11.91 19.43
CA MET A 23 -13.71 12.07 18.30
C MET A 23 -12.23 11.83 18.65
N GLU A 24 -11.81 12.16 19.87
CA GLU A 24 -10.41 12.21 20.32
C GLU A 24 -10.03 11.10 21.33
N GLY A 25 -11.00 10.34 21.86
CA GLY A 25 -10.75 9.23 22.79
C GLY A 25 -10.19 7.95 22.13
N SER A 26 -9.86 6.93 22.94
CA SER A 26 -9.33 5.62 22.50
C SER A 26 -10.26 4.81 21.58
N GLY A 27 -11.51 5.24 21.41
CA GLY A 27 -12.47 4.73 20.42
C GLY A 27 -13.00 5.83 19.50
N GLY A 28 -12.23 6.89 19.27
CA GLY A 28 -12.56 7.99 18.36
C GLY A 28 -12.03 7.79 16.95
N ARG A 29 -12.41 8.69 16.03
CA ARG A 29 -12.09 8.59 14.59
C ARG A 29 -10.59 8.45 14.31
N ASN A 30 -9.73 9.13 15.07
CA ASN A 30 -8.29 9.06 14.89
C ASN A 30 -7.73 7.67 15.23
N ALA A 31 -8.07 7.13 16.41
CA ALA A 31 -7.63 5.79 16.82
C ALA A 31 -8.04 4.72 15.81
N TYR A 32 -9.27 4.78 15.29
CA TYR A 32 -9.70 3.87 14.23
C TYR A 32 -8.94 4.05 12.92
N ASN A 33 -8.68 5.29 12.50
CA ASN A 33 -7.94 5.55 11.27
C ASN A 33 -6.52 4.94 11.34
N VAL A 34 -5.84 5.10 12.47
CA VAL A 34 -4.52 4.51 12.72
C VAL A 34 -4.56 2.98 12.70
N GLU A 35 -5.51 2.35 13.40
CA GLU A 35 -5.59 0.88 13.46
C GLU A 35 -6.00 0.26 12.12
N VAL A 36 -6.87 0.91 11.34
CA VAL A 36 -7.22 0.45 9.98
C VAL A 36 -6.01 0.57 9.06
N GLN A 37 -5.30 1.71 9.08
CA GLN A 37 -4.10 1.89 8.27
C GLN A 37 -3.03 0.83 8.60
N LYS A 38 -2.80 0.59 9.89
CA LYS A 38 -1.86 -0.43 10.38
C LYS A 38 -2.28 -1.83 9.93
N THR A 39 -3.56 -2.18 10.07
CA THR A 39 -4.08 -3.49 9.66
C THR A 39 -3.89 -3.72 8.16
N ASN A 40 -4.14 -2.70 7.33
CA ASN A 40 -3.93 -2.77 5.89
C ASN A 40 -2.44 -2.96 5.53
N ALA A 41 -1.55 -2.26 6.24
CA ALA A 41 -0.11 -2.44 6.08
C ALA A 41 0.35 -3.86 6.50
N GLU A 42 -0.14 -4.36 7.64
CA GLU A 42 0.15 -5.72 8.10
C GLU A 42 -0.38 -6.77 7.10
N GLU A 43 -1.59 -6.61 6.57
CA GLU A 43 -2.16 -7.51 5.56
C GLU A 43 -1.35 -7.52 4.26
N MET A 44 -0.96 -6.33 3.77
CA MET A 44 -0.11 -6.21 2.58
C MET A 44 1.23 -6.92 2.79
N LEU A 45 1.90 -6.68 3.93
CA LEU A 45 3.16 -7.34 4.26
C LEU A 45 2.99 -8.87 4.36
N LEU A 46 1.94 -9.34 5.02
CA LEU A 46 1.61 -10.76 5.13
C LEU A 46 1.46 -11.39 3.75
N ASN A 47 0.79 -10.70 2.82
CA ASN A 47 0.62 -11.20 1.46
C ASN A 47 1.93 -11.20 0.66
N LEU A 48 2.84 -10.24 0.85
CA LEU A 48 4.19 -10.32 0.28
C LEU A 48 4.93 -11.57 0.79
N VAL A 49 4.84 -11.85 2.10
CA VAL A 49 5.45 -13.04 2.70
C VAL A 49 4.83 -14.33 2.15
N ARG A 50 3.50 -14.42 2.06
CA ARG A 50 2.84 -15.57 1.40
C ARG A 50 3.37 -15.81 0.00
N LEU A 51 3.46 -14.75 -0.83
CA LEU A 51 3.99 -14.87 -2.18
C LEU A 51 5.45 -15.33 -2.23
N ARG A 52 6.29 -14.93 -1.26
CA ARG A 52 7.66 -15.44 -1.16
C ARG A 52 7.68 -16.94 -0.90
N TYR A 53 6.76 -17.43 -0.07
CA TYR A 53 6.60 -18.84 0.29
C TYR A 53 5.70 -19.66 -0.66
N TYR A 54 5.33 -19.11 -1.82
CA TYR A 54 4.44 -19.75 -2.81
C TYR A 54 3.03 -20.03 -2.30
N ASP A 55 2.61 -19.31 -1.26
CA ASP A 55 1.25 -19.36 -0.72
C ASP A 55 0.37 -18.30 -1.42
N SER A 56 -0.92 -18.59 -1.61
CA SER A 56 -1.86 -17.66 -2.27
C SER A 56 -2.10 -16.41 -1.40
N PRO A 57 -2.06 -15.19 -1.99
CA PRO A 57 -2.41 -13.97 -1.27
C PRO A 57 -3.91 -13.93 -0.99
N PHE A 58 -4.31 -13.26 0.09
CA PHE A 58 -5.70 -13.13 0.50
C PHE A 58 -5.93 -11.78 1.18
N PHE A 59 -6.97 -11.07 0.75
CA PHE A 59 -7.31 -9.72 1.23
C PHE A 59 -8.72 -9.69 1.80
N LEU A 60 -8.89 -8.97 2.91
CA LEU A 60 -10.15 -8.68 3.55
C LEU A 60 -10.46 -7.19 3.47
N GLU A 61 -11.47 -6.83 2.69
CA GLU A 61 -11.94 -5.45 2.62
C GLU A 61 -12.86 -5.13 3.79
N VAL A 62 -12.65 -3.96 4.41
CA VAL A 62 -13.56 -3.42 5.42
C VAL A 62 -14.75 -2.78 4.68
N SER A 63 -15.89 -3.48 4.65
CA SER A 63 -17.07 -3.02 3.91
C SER A 63 -17.91 -2.02 4.70
N SER A 64 -17.95 -2.12 6.03
CA SER A 64 -18.54 -1.10 6.90
C SER A 64 -17.99 -1.15 8.31
N VAL A 65 -17.95 0.01 8.96
CA VAL A 65 -17.67 0.14 10.40
C VAL A 65 -18.89 0.78 11.05
N THR A 66 -19.60 0.04 11.89
CA THR A 66 -20.76 0.55 12.64
C THR A 66 -20.42 0.60 14.11
N SER A 67 -20.28 1.81 14.68
CA SER A 67 -20.07 2.00 16.11
C SER A 67 -21.40 2.17 16.84
N GLN A 68 -21.67 1.34 17.84
CA GLN A 68 -22.78 1.53 18.77
C GLN A 68 -22.24 2.00 20.12
N PHE A 69 -22.72 3.16 20.58
CA PHE A 69 -22.36 3.71 21.88
C PHE A 69 -23.46 3.37 22.87
N THR A 70 -23.17 2.50 23.84
CA THR A 70 -24.09 2.20 24.94
C THR A 70 -23.47 2.67 26.26
N MET A 71 -24.15 3.57 26.94
CA MET A 71 -23.80 4.00 28.29
C MET A 71 -24.74 3.29 29.27
N ARG A 72 -24.21 2.38 30.10
CA ARG A 72 -24.97 1.78 31.20
C ARG A 72 -24.61 2.51 32.49
N ASN A 73 -25.58 3.23 33.05
CA ASN A 73 -25.49 3.75 34.41
C ASN A 73 -25.85 2.62 35.38
N LEU A 74 -24.85 1.85 35.82
CA LEU A 74 -25.04 0.90 36.92
C LEU A 74 -24.81 1.66 38.22
N ALA A 75 -25.90 2.09 38.87
CA ALA A 75 -25.82 2.57 40.23
C ALA A 75 -25.71 1.37 41.18
N VAL A 76 -24.48 0.87 41.40
CA VAL A 76 -24.21 -0.15 42.43
C VAL A 76 -23.29 0.48 43.47
N ALA A 77 -23.83 0.73 44.65
CA ALA A 77 -23.01 1.00 45.82
C ALA A 77 -22.95 -0.23 46.72
N SER A 78 -21.73 -0.71 46.93
CA SER A 78 -21.43 -1.53 48.10
C SER A 78 -20.02 -1.26 48.58
N ILE A 79 -19.90 -0.39 49.59
CA ILE A 79 -18.82 -0.43 50.57
C ILE A 79 -19.52 -0.71 51.90
N GLN A 80 -19.39 -1.93 52.40
CA GLN A 80 -19.79 -2.27 53.75
C GLN A 80 -18.67 -1.83 54.70
N LEU A 81 -18.84 -0.69 55.37
CA LEU A 81 -18.00 -0.29 56.48
C LEU A 81 -18.48 -1.04 57.74
N PRO A 82 -17.66 -1.92 58.36
CA PRO A 82 -18.04 -2.57 59.60
C PRO A 82 -17.99 -1.54 60.72
N GLY A 83 -19.13 -1.19 61.33
CA GLY A 83 -19.12 -0.37 62.54
C GLY A 83 -20.37 0.42 62.93
N PHE A 84 -21.41 0.54 62.09
CA PHE A 84 -22.65 1.23 62.48
C PHE A 84 -23.91 0.44 62.08
N ASP A 85 -24.95 0.63 62.87
CA ASP A 85 -26.07 -0.26 63.21
C ASP A 85 -26.90 -0.91 62.07
N LYS A 86 -27.55 -2.04 62.40
CA LYS A 86 -28.05 -3.11 61.53
C LYS A 86 -29.34 -2.86 60.70
N THR A 87 -29.84 -1.64 60.50
CA THR A 87 -31.23 -1.48 59.98
C THR A 87 -31.49 -0.65 58.71
N ASN A 88 -30.54 0.05 58.08
CA ASN A 88 -30.69 0.44 56.66
C ASN A 88 -29.41 1.04 56.03
N PRO A 89 -28.69 0.33 55.14
CA PRO A 89 -27.64 0.95 54.34
C PRO A 89 -28.26 1.57 53.08
N MET A 90 -28.50 2.88 53.08
CA MET A 90 -28.69 3.62 51.83
C MET A 90 -27.34 3.69 51.11
N SER A 91 -27.23 3.06 49.96
CA SER A 91 -25.99 2.96 49.20
C SER A 91 -26.03 3.92 48.00
N LEU A 92 -25.02 4.79 47.87
CA LEU A 92 -24.87 5.73 46.75
C LEU A 92 -23.51 5.54 46.08
N GLY A 93 -23.53 5.09 44.83
CA GLY A 93 -22.34 4.79 44.04
C GLY A 93 -22.77 4.63 42.59
N GLY A 94 -22.26 5.50 41.73
CA GLY A 94 -22.48 5.44 40.30
C GLY A 94 -21.26 4.80 39.63
N GLU A 95 -21.44 3.65 39.00
CA GLU A 95 -20.49 3.11 38.03
C GLU A 95 -21.00 3.51 36.64
N THR A 96 -20.33 4.48 36.01
CA THR A 96 -20.57 4.78 34.59
C THR A 96 -19.74 3.79 33.77
N GLN A 97 -20.38 2.69 33.32
CA GLN A 97 -19.74 1.77 32.39
C GLN A 97 -19.88 2.31 30.97
N TRP A 98 -18.74 2.68 30.39
CA TRP A 98 -18.61 3.11 29.01
C TRP A 98 -18.24 1.91 28.14
N THR A 99 -19.16 1.50 27.26
CA THR A 99 -18.92 0.40 26.32
C THR A 99 -19.12 0.91 24.89
N ASN A 100 -18.03 0.93 24.11
CA ASN A 100 -18.07 1.11 22.66
C ASN A 100 -17.66 -0.22 22.01
N GLN A 101 -18.57 -0.85 21.28
CA GLN A 101 -18.31 -2.10 20.57
C GLN A 101 -18.59 -1.87 19.08
N PRO A 102 -17.57 -1.48 18.29
CA PRO A 102 -17.74 -1.34 16.85
C PRO A 102 -17.91 -2.71 16.21
N THR A 103 -18.91 -2.84 15.35
CA THR A 103 -19.05 -3.98 14.45
C THR A 103 -18.33 -3.63 13.15
N ILE A 104 -17.24 -4.36 12.86
CA ILE A 104 -16.50 -4.26 11.60
C ILE A 104 -16.95 -5.40 10.71
N GLN A 105 -17.51 -5.07 9.55
CA GLN A 105 -17.85 -6.08 8.55
C GLN A 105 -16.68 -6.24 7.59
N TYR A 106 -16.18 -7.47 7.48
CA TYR A 106 -15.17 -7.85 6.50
C TYR A 106 -15.81 -8.54 5.30
N SER A 107 -15.22 -8.35 4.12
CA SER A 107 -15.62 -9.03 2.89
C SER A 107 -14.37 -9.47 2.14
N PRO A 108 -14.26 -10.75 1.77
CA PRO A 108 -13.05 -11.23 1.11
C PRO A 108 -12.98 -10.74 -0.34
N LEU A 109 -11.81 -10.29 -0.77
CA LEU A 109 -11.56 -9.94 -2.16
C LEU A 109 -11.37 -11.22 -2.99
N GLN A 110 -12.40 -11.60 -3.75
CA GLN A 110 -12.42 -12.85 -4.53
C GLN A 110 -13.06 -12.64 -5.91
N GLY A 111 -12.99 -13.65 -6.76
CA GLY A 111 -13.71 -13.66 -8.04
C GLY A 111 -13.29 -12.55 -9.00
N LYS A 112 -14.28 -11.82 -9.53
CA LYS A 112 -14.07 -10.79 -10.56
C LYS A 112 -13.34 -9.57 -10.00
N GLU A 113 -13.65 -9.19 -8.77
CA GLU A 113 -13.05 -8.06 -8.08
C GLU A 113 -11.55 -8.29 -7.86
N PHE A 114 -11.17 -9.48 -7.40
CA PHE A 114 -9.76 -9.89 -7.32
C PHE A 114 -9.06 -9.83 -8.68
N ALA A 115 -9.70 -10.38 -9.73
CA ALA A 115 -9.13 -10.36 -11.07
C ALA A 115 -8.92 -8.94 -11.60
N ASN A 116 -9.90 -8.07 -11.41
CA ASN A 116 -9.85 -6.69 -11.88
C ASN A 116 -8.82 -5.85 -11.11
N GLN A 117 -8.75 -6.00 -9.79
CA GLN A 117 -7.91 -5.15 -8.94
C GLN A 117 -6.45 -5.62 -8.87
N LEU A 118 -6.22 -6.93 -8.85
CA LEU A 118 -4.88 -7.50 -8.61
C LEU A 118 -4.23 -8.06 -9.86
N MET A 119 -4.99 -8.64 -10.79
CA MET A 119 -4.43 -9.37 -11.93
C MET A 119 -4.37 -8.53 -13.22
N GLN A 120 -5.21 -7.50 -13.37
CA GLN A 120 -5.11 -6.62 -14.53
C GLN A 120 -3.83 -5.79 -14.49
N PRO A 121 -3.16 -5.57 -15.64
CA PRO A 121 -2.06 -4.62 -15.74
C PRO A 121 -2.48 -3.22 -15.26
N LEU A 122 -1.55 -2.53 -14.60
CA LEU A 122 -1.75 -1.14 -14.21
C LEU A 122 -2.00 -0.27 -15.46
N ASP A 123 -2.99 0.59 -15.35
CA ASP A 123 -3.31 1.56 -16.40
C ASP A 123 -2.22 2.63 -16.48
N ILE A 124 -1.86 3.04 -17.69
CA ILE A 124 -0.87 4.10 -17.89
C ILE A 124 -1.29 5.43 -17.28
N ASN A 125 -2.60 5.69 -17.18
CA ASN A 125 -3.13 6.85 -16.47
C ASN A 125 -2.74 6.81 -15.00
N THR A 126 -2.85 5.64 -14.36
CA THR A 126 -2.43 5.44 -12.97
C THR A 126 -0.92 5.67 -12.82
N ILE A 127 -0.11 5.12 -13.73
CA ILE A 127 1.35 5.30 -13.71
C ILE A 127 1.72 6.79 -13.84
N GLN A 128 1.12 7.51 -14.78
CA GLN A 128 1.36 8.95 -14.97
C GLN A 128 0.93 9.76 -13.73
N GLN A 129 -0.26 9.48 -13.18
CA GLN A 129 -0.80 10.16 -12.00
C GLN A 129 0.10 10.00 -10.78
N VAL A 130 0.62 8.80 -10.55
CA VAL A 130 1.56 8.52 -9.45
C VAL A 130 2.86 9.32 -9.64
N ILE A 131 3.39 9.41 -10.87
CA ILE A 131 4.58 10.24 -11.11
C ILE A 131 4.29 11.71 -10.84
N TYR A 132 3.12 12.20 -11.23
CA TYR A 132 2.70 13.58 -11.01
C TYR A 132 2.37 13.90 -9.54
N SER A 133 2.01 12.91 -8.72
CA SER A 133 1.83 13.12 -7.27
C SER A 133 3.15 13.28 -6.51
N GLY A 134 4.29 13.25 -7.22
CA GLY A 134 5.61 13.54 -6.67
C GLY A 134 6.48 12.30 -6.47
N TRP A 135 6.05 11.13 -6.95
CA TRP A 135 6.90 9.94 -6.92
C TRP A 135 8.04 10.02 -7.94
N GLY A 136 9.22 9.58 -7.51
CA GLY A 136 10.38 9.41 -8.39
C GLY A 136 10.11 8.38 -9.48
N ILE A 137 10.41 8.73 -10.73
CA ILE A 137 10.17 7.86 -11.89
C ILE A 137 10.98 6.56 -11.82
N ASP A 138 12.19 6.61 -11.23
CA ASP A 138 12.99 5.43 -10.90
C ASP A 138 12.15 4.37 -10.17
N ARG A 139 11.52 4.76 -9.06
CA ARG A 139 10.79 3.85 -8.18
C ARG A 139 9.47 3.41 -8.81
N VAL A 140 8.76 4.34 -9.47
CA VAL A 140 7.52 3.99 -10.17
C VAL A 140 7.82 2.99 -11.27
N PHE A 141 8.75 3.26 -12.17
CA PHE A 141 9.03 2.39 -13.30
C PHE A 141 9.63 1.07 -12.86
N ALA A 142 10.57 1.09 -11.91
CA ALA A 142 11.13 -0.13 -11.36
C ALA A 142 10.04 -1.02 -10.74
N LEU A 143 8.99 -0.47 -10.11
CA LEU A 143 7.92 -1.29 -9.55
C LEU A 143 6.86 -1.69 -10.58
N THR A 144 6.43 -0.77 -11.45
CA THR A 144 5.19 -0.91 -12.24
C THR A 144 5.43 -1.33 -13.69
N VAL A 145 6.66 -1.28 -14.20
CA VAL A 145 6.95 -1.61 -15.60
C VAL A 145 7.63 -2.97 -15.67
N GLN A 146 7.10 -3.86 -16.51
CA GLN A 146 7.69 -5.18 -16.77
C GLN A 146 8.69 -5.10 -17.92
N ASN A 147 8.35 -4.38 -18.99
CA ASN A 147 9.23 -4.12 -20.11
C ASN A 147 9.06 -2.67 -20.56
N PHE A 148 10.19 -2.03 -20.85
CA PHE A 148 10.24 -0.76 -21.54
C PHE A 148 11.05 -0.96 -22.82
N GLN A 149 10.35 -1.06 -23.94
CA GLN A 149 10.87 -1.46 -25.24
C GLN A 149 11.65 -2.79 -25.14
N GLU A 150 12.87 -2.84 -25.64
CA GLU A 150 13.75 -4.00 -25.56
C GLU A 150 14.38 -4.22 -24.18
N PHE A 151 14.14 -3.34 -23.20
CA PHE A 151 14.74 -3.41 -21.87
C PHE A 151 13.77 -4.06 -20.86
N PRO A 152 14.00 -5.34 -20.48
CA PRO A 152 13.14 -6.03 -19.55
C PRO A 152 13.50 -5.68 -18.09
N ASN A 153 12.49 -5.48 -17.27
CA ASN A 153 12.62 -5.33 -15.82
C ASN A 153 12.25 -6.67 -15.17
N VAL A 154 13.21 -7.59 -15.04
CA VAL A 154 12.89 -8.99 -14.74
C VAL A 154 12.95 -9.26 -13.22
N PRO A 155 11.89 -9.83 -12.61
CA PRO A 155 11.81 -10.01 -11.17
C PRO A 155 12.32 -11.40 -10.71
N ARG A 156 13.15 -12.09 -11.51
CA ARG A 156 13.59 -13.47 -11.23
C ARG A 156 15.11 -13.57 -11.14
N GLU A 157 15.55 -14.46 -10.27
CA GLU A 157 16.95 -14.90 -10.17
C GLU A 157 17.32 -15.81 -11.36
N GLY A 158 18.62 -15.94 -11.65
CA GLY A 158 19.11 -16.80 -12.73
C GLY A 158 18.81 -16.23 -14.13
N LEU A 159 19.09 -14.94 -14.34
CA LEU A 159 19.03 -14.34 -15.66
C LEU A 159 20.22 -14.81 -16.50
N GLU A 160 19.97 -15.07 -17.78
CA GLU A 160 21.05 -15.31 -18.74
C GLU A 160 21.90 -14.04 -18.91
N PRO A 161 23.21 -14.15 -19.24
CA PRO A 161 24.10 -13.00 -19.33
C PRO A 161 23.58 -11.85 -20.20
N GLU A 162 22.97 -12.17 -21.35
CA GLU A 162 22.39 -11.17 -22.24
C GLU A 162 21.16 -10.47 -21.64
N GLU A 163 20.31 -11.24 -20.95
CA GLU A 163 19.11 -10.72 -20.28
C GLU A 163 19.49 -9.77 -19.14
N LEU A 164 20.52 -10.13 -18.37
CA LEU A 164 21.08 -9.27 -17.32
C LEU A 164 21.59 -7.94 -17.87
N ILE A 165 22.29 -7.93 -19.02
CA ILE A 165 22.77 -6.69 -19.66
C ILE A 165 21.58 -5.81 -20.07
N ARG A 166 20.55 -6.38 -20.69
CA ARG A 166 19.35 -5.60 -21.07
C ARG A 166 18.61 -5.07 -19.85
N HIS A 167 18.56 -5.85 -18.76
CA HIS A 167 17.99 -5.42 -17.50
C HIS A 167 18.78 -4.28 -16.84
N GLN A 168 20.11 -4.32 -16.88
CA GLN A 168 20.95 -3.21 -16.43
C GLN A 168 20.71 -1.94 -17.25
N LYS A 169 20.51 -2.06 -18.57
CA LYS A 169 20.11 -0.93 -19.42
C LYS A 169 18.77 -0.32 -19.02
N PHE A 170 17.79 -1.13 -18.61
CA PHE A 170 16.55 -0.61 -18.03
C PHE A 170 16.82 0.26 -16.79
N HIS A 171 17.66 -0.20 -15.86
CA HIS A 171 18.01 0.58 -14.67
C HIS A 171 18.83 1.85 -14.99
N GLN A 172 19.69 1.79 -16.00
CA GLN A 172 20.40 2.97 -16.50
C GLN A 172 19.42 4.00 -17.09
N LEU A 173 18.45 3.53 -17.88
CA LEU A 173 17.42 4.39 -18.49
C LEU A 173 16.59 5.12 -17.44
N ILE A 174 16.05 4.42 -16.43
CA ILE A 174 15.24 5.06 -15.39
C ILE A 174 16.06 6.05 -14.54
N LYS A 175 17.38 5.82 -14.40
CA LYS A 175 18.28 6.76 -13.74
C LYS A 175 18.42 8.06 -14.54
N LEU A 176 18.61 7.98 -15.85
CA LEU A 176 18.64 9.16 -16.73
C LEU A 176 17.30 9.91 -16.68
N MET A 177 16.18 9.20 -16.72
CA MET A 177 14.85 9.80 -16.54
C MET A 177 14.72 10.53 -15.20
N THR A 178 15.25 9.95 -14.13
CA THR A 178 15.22 10.56 -12.80
C THR A 178 16.06 11.82 -12.72
N GLU A 179 17.24 11.84 -13.35
CA GLU A 179 18.09 13.03 -13.42
C GLU A 179 17.38 14.18 -14.16
N LEU A 180 16.64 13.88 -15.23
CA LEU A 180 15.81 14.86 -15.94
C LEU A 180 14.57 15.28 -15.14
N GLN A 181 13.94 14.35 -14.43
CA GLN A 181 12.78 14.62 -13.57
C GLN A 181 13.15 15.59 -12.44
N ILE A 182 14.27 15.36 -11.75
CA ILE A 182 14.74 16.21 -10.65
C ILE A 182 15.01 17.64 -11.11
N LYS A 183 15.45 17.82 -12.36
CA LYS A 183 15.69 19.14 -12.98
C LYS A 183 14.41 19.83 -13.48
N GLY A 184 13.27 19.13 -13.52
CA GLY A 184 12.04 19.61 -14.14
C GLY A 184 12.03 19.54 -15.68
N ASP A 185 13.04 18.88 -16.26
CA ASP A 185 13.26 18.80 -17.71
C ASP A 185 12.50 17.64 -18.38
N LEU A 186 12.02 16.67 -17.59
CA LEU A 186 11.23 15.54 -18.08
C LEU A 186 9.74 15.83 -17.97
N GLN A 187 9.05 15.84 -19.12
CA GLN A 187 7.59 15.92 -19.21
C GLN A 187 7.03 14.57 -19.67
N ILE A 188 5.98 14.08 -19.02
CA ILE A 188 5.34 12.80 -19.34
C ILE A 188 3.88 13.06 -19.66
N GLY A 189 3.44 12.78 -20.88
CA GLY A 189 2.06 12.94 -21.32
C GLY A 189 1.41 11.61 -21.68
N ILE A 190 0.09 11.62 -21.85
CA ILE A 190 -0.61 10.56 -22.56
C ILE A 190 -0.96 11.10 -23.93
N GLY A 191 -0.48 10.43 -24.97
CA GLY A 191 -0.87 10.70 -26.34
C GLY A 191 -1.84 9.62 -26.85
N GLN A 192 -2.53 9.97 -27.93
CA GLN A 192 -3.24 9.03 -28.77
C GLN A 192 -2.42 8.85 -30.04
N ASN A 193 -2.04 7.62 -30.37
CA ASN A 193 -1.46 7.34 -31.68
C ASN A 193 -2.61 6.95 -32.60
N LYS A 194 -3.01 7.85 -33.50
CA LYS A 194 -4.00 7.52 -34.53
C LYS A 194 -3.30 6.81 -35.68
N THR A 195 -3.05 5.51 -35.56
CA THR A 195 -2.87 4.65 -36.74
C THR A 195 -4.24 4.18 -37.23
N GLU A 196 -4.36 3.95 -38.54
CA GLU A 196 -5.63 3.82 -39.29
C GLU A 196 -6.62 2.74 -38.79
N ASN A 197 -6.31 1.93 -37.78
CA ASN A 197 -7.21 0.87 -37.30
C ASN A 197 -7.26 0.58 -35.79
N VAL A 198 -6.42 1.17 -34.92
CA VAL A 198 -6.54 0.96 -33.46
C VAL A 198 -6.05 2.20 -32.70
N ASP A 199 -6.91 2.80 -31.86
CA ASP A 199 -6.51 3.83 -30.91
C ASP A 199 -5.80 3.16 -29.73
N LYS A 200 -4.48 2.96 -29.85
CA LYS A 200 -3.67 2.42 -28.76
C LYS A 200 -3.19 3.60 -27.89
N PRO A 201 -3.41 3.54 -26.56
CA PRO A 201 -2.86 4.54 -25.68
C PRO A 201 -1.34 4.54 -25.76
N ASN A 202 -0.73 5.72 -25.72
CA ASN A 202 0.72 5.85 -25.68
C ASN A 202 1.14 6.73 -24.49
N LEU A 203 2.31 6.42 -23.95
CA LEU A 203 3.00 7.24 -22.97
C LEU A 203 4.03 8.07 -23.71
N GLN A 204 3.87 9.38 -23.68
CA GLN A 204 4.74 10.32 -24.36
C GLN A 204 5.75 10.91 -23.37
N PHE A 205 7.01 11.00 -23.77
CA PHE A 205 8.07 11.68 -23.03
C PHE A 205 8.58 12.85 -23.85
N ALA A 206 8.75 14.00 -23.22
CA ALA A 206 9.38 15.16 -23.84
C ALA A 206 10.48 15.71 -22.93
N PHE A 207 11.67 15.92 -23.49
CA PHE A 207 12.85 16.39 -22.76
C PHE A 207 13.75 17.26 -23.66
N PRO A 208 14.50 18.22 -23.10
CA PRO A 208 15.30 19.16 -23.89
C PRO A 208 16.46 18.44 -24.60
N SER A 209 16.89 18.96 -25.76
CA SER A 209 18.16 18.55 -26.37
C SER A 209 19.34 19.42 -25.89
N GLY A 210 20.57 19.03 -26.23
CA GLY A 210 21.78 19.83 -25.96
C GLY A 210 22.40 19.63 -24.57
N ASN A 211 21.97 18.60 -23.83
CA ASN A 211 22.68 18.16 -22.63
C ASN A 211 23.02 16.66 -22.72
N LYS A 212 24.11 16.28 -22.04
CA LYS A 212 24.66 14.92 -22.10
C LYS A 212 23.66 13.84 -21.64
N VAL A 213 22.84 14.13 -20.63
CA VAL A 213 21.85 13.17 -20.09
C VAL A 213 20.76 12.91 -21.13
N SER A 214 20.24 13.96 -21.76
CA SER A 214 19.26 13.87 -22.83
C SER A 214 19.80 13.16 -24.07
N GLU A 215 21.05 13.42 -24.45
CA GLU A 215 21.68 12.75 -25.59
C GLU A 215 21.85 11.25 -25.33
N GLN A 216 22.31 10.86 -24.14
CA GLN A 216 22.40 9.46 -23.72
C GLN A 216 21.04 8.76 -23.68
N MET A 217 20.01 9.43 -23.14
CA MET A 217 18.66 8.89 -23.11
C MET A 217 18.09 8.74 -24.53
N ALA A 218 18.31 9.72 -25.41
CA ALA A 218 17.84 9.67 -26.79
C ALA A 218 18.55 8.58 -27.59
N GLU A 219 19.85 8.36 -27.37
CA GLU A 219 20.61 7.27 -27.99
C GLU A 219 20.08 5.90 -27.54
N LEU A 220 19.87 5.71 -26.23
CA LEU A 220 19.33 4.46 -25.69
C LEU A 220 17.93 4.12 -26.20
N LEU A 221 17.11 5.14 -26.49
CA LEU A 221 15.71 4.97 -26.88
C LEU A 221 15.48 5.15 -28.39
N SER A 222 16.54 5.35 -29.16
CA SER A 222 16.45 5.73 -30.58
C SER A 222 15.46 6.87 -30.84
N SER A 223 15.45 7.89 -29.95
CA SER A 223 14.46 8.97 -29.98
C SER A 223 14.74 10.00 -31.07
N GLU A 224 13.70 10.46 -31.75
CA GLU A 224 13.80 11.49 -32.77
C GLU A 224 13.83 12.91 -32.17
N LYS A 225 14.59 13.81 -32.80
CA LYS A 225 14.59 15.23 -32.46
C LYS A 225 13.35 15.89 -33.07
N SER A 226 12.53 16.51 -32.23
CA SER A 226 11.45 17.38 -32.67
C SER A 226 11.99 18.70 -33.23
N VAL A 227 11.20 19.33 -34.10
CA VAL A 227 11.47 20.62 -34.75
C VAL A 227 11.79 21.73 -33.74
N ASN A 228 11.27 21.64 -32.52
CA ASN A 228 11.45 22.64 -31.46
C ASN A 228 12.71 22.41 -30.58
N GLY A 229 13.65 21.55 -31.00
CA GLY A 229 14.87 21.27 -30.22
C GLY A 229 14.63 20.45 -28.95
N LYS A 230 13.51 19.72 -28.87
CA LYS A 230 13.22 18.74 -27.82
C LYS A 230 13.27 17.33 -28.41
N TYR A 231 13.66 16.35 -27.61
CA TYR A 231 13.39 14.96 -27.94
C TYR A 231 11.96 14.64 -27.54
N VAL A 232 11.24 13.93 -28.42
CA VAL A 232 9.89 13.42 -28.14
C VAL A 232 9.89 11.93 -28.40
N LEU A 233 9.53 11.15 -27.39
CA LEU A 233 9.40 9.71 -27.49
C LEU A 233 7.95 9.32 -27.26
N ASN A 234 7.36 8.59 -28.22
CA ASN A 234 6.03 8.01 -28.07
C ASN A 234 6.16 6.52 -27.85
N VAL A 235 5.75 6.04 -26.68
CA VAL A 235 5.82 4.61 -26.32
C VAL A 235 4.41 4.04 -26.29
N VAL A 236 4.09 3.18 -27.25
CA VAL A 236 2.79 2.48 -27.29
C VAL A 236 2.64 1.54 -26.10
N VAL A 237 1.45 1.41 -25.54
CA VAL A 237 1.18 0.37 -24.54
C VAL A 237 0.97 -0.97 -25.24
N GLY A 238 1.68 -2.01 -24.80
CA GLY A 238 1.66 -3.31 -25.47
C GLY A 238 2.70 -3.37 -26.59
N PHE A 239 2.22 -3.60 -27.80
CA PHE A 239 3.05 -3.79 -28.99
C PHE A 239 2.64 -2.81 -30.10
N ASP A 240 3.63 -2.35 -30.87
CA ASP A 240 3.39 -1.60 -32.09
C ASP A 240 2.86 -2.51 -33.22
N ASP A 241 2.56 -1.92 -34.37
CA ASP A 241 2.00 -2.64 -35.52
C ASP A 241 3.02 -3.55 -36.23
N LYS A 242 4.30 -3.45 -35.84
CA LYS A 242 5.41 -4.31 -36.29
C LYS A 242 5.73 -5.42 -35.28
N GLY A 243 5.03 -5.46 -34.14
CA GLY A 243 5.25 -6.44 -33.08
C GLY A 243 6.38 -6.08 -32.10
N ASN A 244 6.93 -4.87 -32.17
CA ASN A 244 7.90 -4.40 -31.20
C ASN A 244 7.21 -4.04 -29.89
N ILE A 245 7.83 -4.39 -28.77
CA ILE A 245 7.35 -4.02 -27.44
C ILE A 245 7.46 -2.51 -27.27
N GLY A 246 6.42 -1.87 -26.77
CA GLY A 246 6.45 -0.49 -26.29
C GLY A 246 6.59 -0.45 -24.78
N LEU A 247 5.49 -0.32 -24.05
CA LEU A 247 5.44 -0.36 -22.59
C LEU A 247 4.55 -1.52 -22.15
N LEU A 248 5.07 -2.40 -21.30
CA LEU A 248 4.28 -3.43 -20.63
C LEU A 248 4.17 -3.14 -19.14
N PRO A 249 3.03 -2.62 -18.65
CA PRO A 249 2.78 -2.47 -17.23
C PRO A 249 2.63 -3.82 -16.52
N ARG A 250 3.06 -3.87 -15.27
CA ARG A 250 2.78 -4.97 -14.34
C ARG A 250 1.37 -4.83 -13.79
N SER A 251 0.76 -5.94 -13.42
CA SER A 251 -0.38 -5.95 -12.51
C SER A 251 0.07 -5.69 -11.08
N LEU A 252 -0.86 -5.37 -10.17
CA LEU A 252 -0.51 -5.20 -8.77
C LEU A 252 0.02 -6.50 -8.15
N LEU A 253 -0.56 -7.64 -8.52
CA LEU A 253 -0.05 -8.96 -8.12
C LEU A 253 1.38 -9.19 -8.63
N SER A 254 1.70 -8.77 -9.86
CA SER A 254 3.07 -8.83 -10.40
C SER A 254 4.04 -7.91 -9.66
N CYS A 255 3.58 -6.72 -9.25
CA CYS A 255 4.36 -5.82 -8.38
C CYS A 255 4.64 -6.48 -7.02
N MET A 256 3.63 -7.09 -6.40
CA MET A 256 3.77 -7.82 -5.13
C MET A 256 4.72 -9.02 -5.27
N HIS A 257 4.62 -9.80 -6.35
CA HIS A 257 5.55 -10.90 -6.63
C HIS A 257 6.99 -10.42 -6.82
N TYR A 258 7.18 -9.24 -7.41
CA TYR A 258 8.51 -8.66 -7.54
C TYR A 258 9.04 -8.27 -6.15
N LEU A 259 8.26 -7.52 -5.37
CA LEU A 259 8.67 -7.09 -4.03
C LEU A 259 8.85 -8.24 -3.04
N SER A 260 8.16 -9.37 -3.22
CA SER A 260 8.35 -10.55 -2.36
C SER A 260 9.77 -11.12 -2.43
N LYS A 261 10.53 -10.82 -3.50
CA LYS A 261 11.95 -11.19 -3.62
C LYS A 261 12.86 -10.40 -2.67
N GLY A 262 12.42 -9.24 -2.19
CA GLY A 262 13.10 -8.46 -1.16
C GLY A 262 12.96 -9.03 0.27
N ILE A 263 12.26 -10.16 0.44
CA ILE A 263 12.08 -10.80 1.74
C ILE A 263 13.28 -11.67 2.08
N VAL A 264 13.93 -11.34 3.19
CA VAL A 264 15.02 -12.10 3.79
C VAL A 264 14.43 -13.30 4.52
N VAL A 265 14.47 -14.46 3.87
CA VAL A 265 13.97 -15.72 4.40
C VAL A 265 14.91 -16.23 5.51
N PRO A 266 14.40 -16.67 6.67
CA PRO A 266 15.20 -17.32 7.70
C PRO A 266 15.96 -18.54 7.14
N GLN A 267 17.24 -18.70 7.50
CA GLN A 267 18.07 -19.82 7.01
C GLN A 267 17.42 -21.19 7.26
N LYS A 268 16.79 -21.38 8.44
CA LYS A 268 16.02 -22.58 8.76
C LYS A 268 14.98 -22.93 7.69
N ASP A 269 14.25 -21.93 7.18
CA ASP A 269 13.21 -22.17 6.17
C ASP A 269 13.80 -22.45 4.78
N ILE A 270 15.01 -21.97 4.50
CA ILE A 270 15.78 -22.32 3.29
C ILE A 270 16.25 -23.78 3.39
N ASP A 271 16.84 -24.16 4.52
CA ASP A 271 17.35 -25.52 4.77
C ASP A 271 16.21 -26.55 4.74
N ASP A 272 15.05 -26.19 5.29
CA ASP A 272 13.81 -26.99 5.25
C ASP A 272 13.15 -27.03 3.85
N LYS A 273 13.74 -26.38 2.84
CA LYS A 273 13.22 -26.29 1.45
C LYS A 273 11.80 -25.74 1.36
N LYS A 274 11.40 -24.86 2.28
CA LYS A 274 10.09 -24.19 2.27
C LYS A 274 10.00 -23.10 1.20
N VAL A 275 11.15 -22.70 0.65
CA VAL A 275 11.26 -21.66 -0.37
C VAL A 275 12.27 -22.11 -1.41
N SER A 276 12.00 -21.84 -2.70
CA SER A 276 13.01 -22.01 -3.72
C SER A 276 14.08 -20.94 -3.53
N PHE A 277 15.31 -21.39 -3.36
CA PHE A 277 16.52 -20.59 -3.41
C PHE A 277 17.23 -20.91 -4.73
N SER A 278 17.40 -19.93 -5.62
CA SER A 278 18.16 -20.17 -6.85
C SER A 278 19.65 -20.17 -6.51
N ALA A 279 20.28 -21.33 -6.62
CA ALA A 279 21.74 -21.47 -6.60
C ALA A 279 22.35 -21.02 -7.95
N ALA A 280 22.01 -19.83 -8.44
CA ALA A 280 22.66 -19.27 -9.61
C ALA A 280 24.12 -18.93 -9.26
N ALA A 281 25.05 -19.32 -10.14
CA ALA A 281 26.51 -19.29 -9.99
C ALA A 281 27.02 -18.17 -9.06
N GLU A 282 27.82 -18.55 -8.05
CA GLU A 282 28.31 -17.70 -6.95
C GLU A 282 28.81 -16.31 -7.41
N ASP A 283 29.38 -16.22 -8.61
CA ASP A 283 29.98 -14.99 -9.15
C ASP A 283 28.98 -13.88 -9.57
N LYS A 284 27.67 -14.17 -9.68
CA LYS A 284 26.65 -13.17 -10.10
C LYS A 284 25.51 -12.98 -9.09
N LYS A 285 25.62 -13.63 -7.94
CA LYS A 285 24.62 -13.61 -6.87
C LYS A 285 24.46 -12.22 -6.26
N GLU A 286 25.58 -11.51 -6.06
CA GLU A 286 25.58 -10.19 -5.42
C GLU A 286 24.86 -9.13 -6.25
N ASP A 287 25.03 -9.10 -7.58
CA ASP A 287 24.40 -8.11 -8.44
C ASP A 287 22.88 -8.27 -8.51
N ILE A 288 22.39 -9.52 -8.58
CA ILE A 288 20.96 -9.83 -8.62
C ILE A 288 20.31 -9.54 -7.26
N GLU A 289 20.91 -10.01 -6.17
CA GLU A 289 20.43 -9.69 -4.83
C GLU A 289 20.44 -8.17 -4.56
N ARG A 290 21.44 -7.43 -5.07
CA ARG A 290 21.49 -5.98 -4.95
C ARG A 290 20.29 -5.32 -5.61
N ILE A 291 19.96 -5.70 -6.85
CA ILE A 291 18.82 -5.12 -7.59
C ILE A 291 17.49 -5.27 -6.82
N PHE A 292 17.24 -6.42 -6.18
CA PHE A 292 16.02 -6.61 -5.39
C PHE A 292 16.06 -5.85 -4.05
N LYS A 293 17.22 -5.87 -3.37
CA LYS A 293 17.45 -5.09 -2.14
C LYS A 293 17.34 -3.59 -2.38
N ASP A 294 17.61 -3.13 -3.60
CA ASP A 294 17.48 -1.72 -4.00
C ASP A 294 16.02 -1.26 -4.08
N LEU A 295 15.02 -2.14 -4.05
CA LEU A 295 13.60 -1.75 -4.00
C LEU A 295 13.03 -1.82 -2.58
N ILE A 296 13.15 -2.98 -1.94
CA ILE A 296 12.62 -3.22 -0.60
C ILE A 296 13.42 -4.31 0.11
N VAL A 297 13.61 -4.15 1.41
CA VAL A 297 14.16 -5.16 2.30
C VAL A 297 13.16 -5.43 3.41
N VAL A 298 12.72 -6.68 3.50
CA VAL A 298 11.90 -7.17 4.61
C VAL A 298 12.74 -8.16 5.41
N CYS A 299 13.10 -7.77 6.62
CA CYS A 299 13.88 -8.58 7.54
C CYS A 299 13.03 -9.69 8.17
N SER A 300 13.69 -10.72 8.68
CA SER A 300 13.06 -11.77 9.49
C SER A 300 13.77 -11.94 10.83
N SER A 301 13.02 -12.36 11.85
CA SER A 301 13.55 -12.59 13.20
C SER A 301 12.68 -13.59 13.98
N VAL A 302 13.24 -14.23 15.00
CA VAL A 302 12.50 -15.20 15.85
C VAL A 302 11.56 -14.48 16.82
N LYS A 303 11.95 -13.31 17.32
CA LYS A 303 11.18 -12.51 18.28
C LYS A 303 10.62 -11.28 17.59
N LYS A 304 9.49 -10.77 18.10
CA LYS A 304 8.88 -9.56 17.55
C LYS A 304 9.90 -8.38 17.61
N PRO A 305 10.14 -7.67 16.50
CA PRO A 305 11.00 -6.49 16.50
C PRO A 305 10.37 -5.37 17.34
N LYS A 306 11.22 -4.55 17.98
CA LYS A 306 10.76 -3.39 18.76
C LYS A 306 10.50 -2.17 17.88
N ASP A 307 11.42 -1.90 16.95
CA ASP A 307 11.46 -0.67 16.14
C ASP A 307 11.18 -0.96 14.66
N ALA A 308 10.03 -1.60 14.41
CA ALA A 308 9.57 -1.90 13.06
C ALA A 308 8.50 -0.91 12.60
N TYR A 309 8.60 -0.48 11.34
CA TYR A 309 7.56 0.28 10.67
C TYR A 309 6.26 -0.54 10.54
N VAL A 310 6.41 -1.80 10.11
CA VAL A 310 5.34 -2.80 10.06
C VAL A 310 5.96 -4.16 10.37
N ALA A 311 5.24 -4.99 11.14
CA ALA A 311 5.70 -6.33 11.50
C ALA A 311 4.54 -7.31 11.56
N ILE A 312 4.72 -8.49 10.99
CA ILE A 312 3.75 -9.59 11.03
C ILE A 312 4.42 -10.86 11.50
N LYS A 313 3.63 -11.76 12.10
CA LYS A 313 4.06 -13.12 12.39
C LYS A 313 3.57 -14.04 11.27
N TYR A 314 4.49 -14.80 10.69
CA TYR A 314 4.15 -15.82 9.71
C TYR A 314 4.92 -17.11 10.01
N ARG A 315 4.19 -18.20 10.20
CA ARG A 315 4.75 -19.48 10.69
C ARG A 315 5.49 -19.25 12.03
N ASP A 316 6.77 -19.62 12.10
CA ASP A 316 7.60 -19.55 13.30
C ASP A 316 8.38 -18.21 13.44
N PHE A 317 8.27 -17.30 12.46
CA PHE A 317 9.10 -16.10 12.39
C PHE A 317 8.27 -14.82 12.30
N TRP A 318 8.90 -13.71 12.71
CA TRP A 318 8.44 -12.36 12.47
C TRP A 318 9.10 -11.79 11.23
N PHE A 319 8.30 -11.19 10.35
CA PHE A 319 8.76 -10.48 9.15
C PHE A 319 8.42 -9.01 9.30
N TYR A 320 9.34 -8.12 8.93
CA TYR A 320 9.20 -6.70 9.22
C TYR A 320 10.05 -5.80 8.33
N ILE A 321 9.65 -4.54 8.23
CA ILE A 321 10.46 -3.46 7.65
C ILE A 321 10.98 -2.61 8.82
N ASN A 322 12.28 -2.35 8.87
CA ASN A 322 12.87 -1.49 9.90
C ASN A 322 12.32 -0.06 9.77
N ASP A 323 12.11 0.63 10.90
CA ASP A 323 11.63 2.02 10.84
C ASP A 323 12.71 3.03 10.39
N ASP A 324 13.99 2.68 10.45
CA ASP A 324 15.07 3.51 9.89
C ASP A 324 15.27 3.30 8.37
N ASP A 325 14.67 2.26 7.79
CA ASP A 325 14.74 1.98 6.35
C ASP A 325 13.73 2.82 5.56
N ILE A 326 14.10 4.08 5.34
CA ILE A 326 13.32 5.04 4.54
C ILE A 326 13.08 4.53 3.11
N HIS A 327 14.05 3.80 2.54
CA HIS A 327 13.94 3.33 1.16
C HIS A 327 12.81 2.31 1.03
N SER A 328 12.84 1.26 1.86
CA SER A 328 11.80 0.22 1.91
C SER A 328 10.45 0.79 2.27
N LYS A 329 10.38 1.75 3.22
CA LYS A 329 9.14 2.45 3.57
C LYS A 329 8.52 3.17 2.38
N LYS A 330 9.32 3.89 1.58
CA LYS A 330 8.83 4.57 0.37
C LYS A 330 8.27 3.59 -0.65
N THR A 331 8.99 2.50 -0.94
CA THR A 331 8.51 1.48 -1.89
C THR A 331 7.25 0.78 -1.39
N PHE A 332 7.18 0.46 -0.10
CA PHE A 332 5.99 -0.15 0.51
C PHE A 332 4.78 0.81 0.50
N MET A 333 5.01 2.10 0.75
CA MET A 333 3.97 3.11 0.67
C MET A 333 3.45 3.29 -0.76
N LEU A 334 4.34 3.27 -1.76
CA LEU A 334 3.94 3.28 -3.17
C LEU A 334 3.05 2.07 -3.51
N LEU A 335 3.39 0.88 -3.02
CA LEU A 335 2.57 -0.32 -3.21
C LEU A 335 1.16 -0.17 -2.61
N LEU A 336 1.06 0.38 -1.39
CA LEU A 336 -0.22 0.66 -0.74
C LEU A 336 -1.04 1.70 -1.52
N GLU A 337 -0.40 2.75 -2.06
CA GLU A 337 -1.07 3.75 -2.88
C GLU A 337 -1.61 3.14 -4.19
N LEU A 338 -0.80 2.33 -4.88
CA LEU A 338 -1.24 1.60 -6.07
C LEU A 338 -2.41 0.65 -5.77
N TYR A 339 -2.39 -0.04 -4.62
CA TYR A 339 -3.51 -0.87 -4.16
C TYR A 339 -4.80 -0.06 -3.98
N ASN A 340 -4.71 1.09 -3.32
CA ASN A 340 -5.86 1.98 -3.08
C ASN A 340 -6.38 2.63 -4.37
N LEU A 341 -5.51 2.93 -5.34
CA LEU A 341 -5.93 3.46 -6.64
C LEU A 341 -6.65 2.41 -7.51
N GLN A 342 -6.31 1.13 -7.35
CA GLN A 342 -6.98 0.03 -8.06
C GLN A 342 -8.31 -0.39 -7.42
N SER A 343 -8.46 -0.27 -6.09
CA SER A 343 -9.68 -0.68 -5.37
C SER A 343 -10.92 0.14 -5.75
N GLY A 344 -10.75 1.39 -6.18
CA GLY A 344 -11.86 2.26 -6.62
C GLY A 344 -12.50 1.87 -7.98
N ARG A 345 -12.00 0.84 -8.67
CA ARG A 345 -12.47 0.44 -10.01
C ARG A 345 -13.60 -0.62 -10.02
N GLY A 346 -14.09 -1.04 -8.84
CA GLY A 346 -15.20 -1.99 -8.70
C GLY A 346 -16.59 -1.33 -8.70
N PRO A 347 -17.66 -2.02 -9.13
CA PRO A 347 -19.03 -1.52 -8.96
C PRO A 347 -19.32 -1.38 -7.46
N GLY A 348 -19.52 -0.14 -7.01
CA GLY A 348 -19.77 0.19 -5.61
C GLY A 348 -21.01 -0.54 -5.08
N LYS A 349 -20.81 -1.64 -4.36
CA LYS A 349 -21.85 -2.20 -3.49
C LYS A 349 -21.84 -1.39 -2.20
N GLY A 350 -22.64 -0.34 -2.18
CA GLY A 350 -22.95 0.37 -0.94
C GLY A 350 -23.51 -0.60 0.11
N PRO A 351 -23.30 -0.34 1.41
CA PRO A 351 -23.75 -1.23 2.47
C PRO A 351 -25.28 -1.39 2.43
N ILE A 352 -25.76 -2.64 2.35
CA ILE A 352 -27.17 -2.97 2.57
C ILE A 352 -27.36 -3.00 4.09
N LEU A 353 -27.91 -1.92 4.63
CA LEU A 353 -28.16 -1.76 6.05
C LEU A 353 -29.49 -2.44 6.41
N THR A 354 -29.45 -3.59 7.10
CA THR A 354 -30.60 -4.12 7.86
C THR A 354 -30.35 -3.85 9.34
N LEU A 355 -30.77 -2.68 9.81
CA LEU A 355 -30.77 -2.39 11.25
C LEU A 355 -31.82 -3.28 11.95
N PRO A 356 -31.48 -3.97 13.05
CA PRO A 356 -32.51 -4.51 13.93
C PRO A 356 -33.20 -3.35 14.67
N LEU A 357 -34.54 -3.33 14.62
CA LEU A 357 -35.34 -2.46 15.47
C LEU A 357 -35.15 -2.91 16.93
N GLY A 358 -34.38 -2.14 17.70
CA GLY A 358 -34.30 -2.32 19.14
C GLY A 358 -35.68 -2.10 19.76
N VAL A 359 -36.27 -3.16 20.30
CA VAL A 359 -37.46 -3.07 21.15
C VAL A 359 -37.05 -2.38 22.46
N GLY A 360 -37.76 -1.31 22.79
CA GLY A 360 -37.51 -0.43 23.93
C GLY A 360 -37.86 -1.01 25.29
#